data_AF-A0A6L3ABN5-F1
#
_entry.id   AF-A0A6L3ABN5-F1
#
_cell.length_a   1.000
_cell.length_b   1.000
_cell.length_c   1.000
_cell.angle_alpha   90.00
_cell.angle_beta   90.00
_cell.angle_gamma   90.00
#
_symmetry.space_group_name_H-M   'P 1'
#
loop_
_entity.id
_entity.type
_entity.pdbx_description
1 polymer ?
#
loop_
_entity_poly.entity_id
_entity_poly.type
_entity_poly.pdbx_seq_one_letter_code
_entity_poly.pdbx_strand_id
1 'polypeptide(L)' 'PTAAPKLGLERWLDLMGRDKKVEHGRMRFVVLEALGRAVVRADVAERDIAAVVG' A
#
# COMPACT_ATOMS: atom_id res chain seq x y z
N PRO A 1 -12.69 2.51 12.47
CA PRO A 1 -12.31 1.07 12.52
C PRO A 1 -10.82 0.91 12.22
N THR A 2 -10.09 0.11 13.01
CA THR A 2 -8.64 -0.12 12.88
C THR A 2 -8.29 -1.44 12.21
N ALA A 3 -9.27 -2.33 12.00
CA ALA A 3 -9.10 -3.60 11.30
C ALA A 3 -9.63 -3.49 9.86
N ALA A 4 -8.86 -4.02 8.91
CA ALA A 4 -9.25 -4.09 7.51
C ALA A 4 -10.30 -5.21 7.28
N PRO A 5 -11.19 -5.06 6.28
CA PRO A 5 -12.06 -6.13 5.84
C PRO A 5 -11.25 -7.25 5.17
N LYS A 6 -11.72 -8.50 5.30
CA LYS A 6 -11.10 -9.69 4.70
C LYS A 6 -11.34 -9.76 3.19
N LEU A 7 -10.65 -8.91 2.43
CA LEU A 7 -10.72 -8.88 0.97
C LEU A 7 -9.68 -9.81 0.31
N GLY A 8 -8.63 -10.18 1.03
CA GLY A 8 -7.50 -10.95 0.51
C GLY A 8 -6.51 -10.08 -0.26
N LEU A 9 -5.23 -10.49 -0.26
CA LEU A 9 -4.12 -9.72 -0.82
C LEU A 9 -4.31 -9.40 -2.31
N GLU A 10 -4.71 -10.39 -3.11
CA GLU A 10 -4.91 -10.21 -4.55
C GLU A 10 -5.95 -9.13 -4.87
N ARG A 11 -7.05 -9.10 -4.11
CA ARG A 11 -8.10 -8.09 -4.30
C ARG A 11 -7.63 -6.70 -3.89
N TRP A 12 -6.83 -6.61 -2.83
CA TRP A 12 -6.19 -5.35 -2.46
C TRP A 12 -5.25 -4.84 -3.56
N LEU A 13 -4.41 -5.70 -4.12
CA LEU A 13 -3.48 -5.35 -5.19
C LEU A 13 -4.20 -4.93 -6.48
N ASP A 14 -5.26 -5.64 -6.89
CA ASP A 14 -6.09 -5.27 -8.06
C ASP A 14 -6.75 -3.89 -7.86
N LEU A 15 -7.27 -3.61 -6.66
CA LEU A 15 -7.88 -2.32 -6.35
C LEU A 15 -6.85 -1.18 -6.32
N MET A 16 -5.68 -1.41 -5.70
CA MET A 16 -4.61 -0.39 -5.63
C MET A 16 -3.96 -0.14 -6.98
N GLY A 17 -3.83 -1.17 -7.83
CA GLY A 17 -3.25 -1.07 -9.17
C GLY A 17 -4.07 -0.22 -10.15
N ARG A 18 -5.35 0.03 -9.85
CA ARG A 18 -6.26 0.88 -10.64
C ARG A 18 -6.17 2.36 -10.24
N ASP A 19 -5.46 2.70 -9.16
CA ASP A 19 -5.33 4.09 -8.71
C ASP A 19 -4.39 4.90 -9.60
N LYS A 20 -4.75 6.17 -9.85
CA LYS A 20 -3.99 7.11 -10.69
C LYS A 20 -2.56 7.38 -10.16
N LYS A 21 -2.25 7.02 -8.90
CA LYS A 21 -0.90 7.12 -8.32
C LYS A 21 0.06 6.04 -8.82
N VAL A 22 -0.37 5.10 -9.66
CA VAL A 22 0.52 4.19 -10.38
C VAL A 22 1.13 4.92 -11.58
N GLU A 23 2.36 5.43 -11.42
CA GLU A 23 3.15 5.93 -12.55
C GLU A 23 4.13 4.84 -12.99
N HIS A 24 4.13 4.51 -14.29
CA HIS A 24 5.01 3.49 -14.89
C HIS A 24 4.89 2.09 -14.23
N GLY A 25 3.70 1.71 -13.73
CA GLY A 25 3.46 0.39 -13.14
C GLY A 25 3.99 0.21 -11.70
N ARG A 26 4.44 1.29 -11.04
CA ARG A 26 4.90 1.24 -9.65
C ARG A 26 3.91 1.92 -8.71
N MET A 27 3.42 1.18 -7.71
CA MET A 27 2.57 1.72 -6.65
C MET A 27 3.37 2.65 -5.74
N ARG A 28 2.79 3.80 -5.40
CA ARG A 28 3.39 4.79 -4.49
C ARG A 28 2.62 4.82 -3.17
N PHE A 29 3.35 4.67 -2.08
CA PHE A 29 2.81 4.68 -0.72
C PHE A 29 3.33 5.89 0.04
N VAL A 30 2.46 6.47 0.87
CA VAL A 30 2.88 7.44 1.89
C VAL A 30 3.13 6.66 3.17
N VAL A 31 4.38 6.64 3.63
CA VAL A 31 4.79 5.97 4.86
C VAL A 31 5.36 6.99 5.85
N LEU A 32 5.36 6.64 7.13
CA LEU A 32 5.92 7.47 8.19
C LEU A 32 7.28 6.90 8.61
N GLU A 33 8.35 7.68 8.46
CA GLU A 33 9.68 7.31 9.01
C GLU A 33 9.78 7.66 10.50
N ALA A 34 9.06 8.69 10.91
CA ALA A 34 8.92 9.13 12.28
C ALA A 34 7.60 9.89 12.44
N LEU A 35 7.18 10.13 13.68
CA LEU A 35 6.05 11.01 13.97
C LEU A 35 6.33 12.40 13.36
N GLY A 36 5.39 12.90 12.56
CA GLY A 36 5.54 14.17 11.83
C GLY A 36 6.40 14.11 10.57
N ARG A 37 6.95 12.94 10.20
CA ARG A 37 7.79 12.78 9.00
C ARG A 37 7.21 11.73 8.05
N ALA A 38 6.40 12.21 7.10
CA ALA A 38 5.86 11.40 6.01
C ALA A 38 6.75 11.46 4.77
N VAL A 39 6.92 10.31 4.11
CA VAL A 39 7.69 10.18 2.87
C VAL A 39 6.93 9.35 1.85
N VAL A 40 7.15 9.62 0.57
CA VAL A 40 6.61 8.79 -0.52
C VAL A 40 7.65 7.72 -0.87
N ARG A 41 7.22 6.46 -0.93
CA ARG A 41 8.02 5.30 -1.32
C ARG A 41 7.34 4.58 -2.48
N ALA A 42 8.14 4.09 -3.43
CA ALA A 42 7.67 3.37 -4.62
C ALA A 42 8.20 1.93 -4.67
N ASP A 43 8.88 1.52 -3.60
CA ASP A 43 9.68 0.31 -3.41
C ASP A 43 9.20 -0.51 -2.20
N VAL A 44 7.92 -0.36 -1.84
CA VAL A 44 7.28 -1.17 -0.79
C VAL A 44 7.08 -2.59 -1.30
N ALA A 45 7.58 -3.58 -0.57
CA ALA A 45 7.48 -4.97 -0.99
C ALA A 45 6.06 -5.52 -0.75
N GLU A 46 5.61 -6.41 -1.63
CA GLU A 46 4.28 -7.03 -1.53
C GLU A 46 4.07 -7.77 -0.19
N ARG A 47 5.13 -8.36 0.37
CA ARG A 47 5.11 -8.98 1.70
C ARG A 47 4.71 -8.00 2.82
N ASP A 48 5.14 -6.74 2.71
CA ASP A 48 4.88 -5.72 3.73
C ASP A 48 3.43 -5.22 3.60
N ILE A 49 2.91 -5.17 2.38
CA ILE A 49 1.49 -4.92 2.09
C ILE A 49 0.65 -6.04 2.70
N ALA A 50 1.01 -7.30 2.44
CA ALA A 50 0.31 -8.48 2.94
C ALA A 50 0.20 -8.50 4.47
N ALA A 51 1.25 -8.08 5.18
CA ALA A 51 1.25 -8.02 6.64
C ALA A 51 0.28 -6.99 7.23
N VAL A 52 -0.13 -5.98 6.45
CA VAL A 52 -1.04 -4.91 6.89
C VAL A 52 -2.49 -5.21 6.51
N VAL A 53 -2.71 -5.85 5.36
CA VAL A 53 -4.05 -6.06 4.78
C VAL A 53 -4.61 -7.47 4.95
N GLY A 54 -3.77 -8.45 5.31
CA GLY A 54 -4.14 -9.83 5.62
C GLY A 54 -4.51 -10.02 7.09
#